data_AF-A0A2V8NIE6-F1
#
_entry.id   AF-A0A2V8NIE6-F1
#
_cell.length_a   1.000
_cell.length_b   1.000
_cell.length_c   1.000
_cell.angle_alpha   90.00
_cell.angle_beta   90.00
_cell.angle_gamma   90.00
#
_symmetry.space_group_name_H-M   'P 1'
#
loop_
_entity.id
_entity.type
_entity.pdbx_description
1 polymer ?
#
loop_
_entity_poly.entity_id
_entity_poly.type
_entity_poly.pdbx_seq_one_letter_code
_entity_poly.pdbx_strand_id
1 'polypeptide(L)' 'MPDELELLEEGSELSLLETLDHVLNRGLVIAGEITISVADIDLIFLGLNVLLSSVETAHQVLNKQGKK' A
#
# COMPACT_ATOMS: atom_id res chain seq x y z
N MET A 1 38.35 -13.77 3.80
CA MET A 1 37.13 -13.33 4.48
C MET A 1 36.43 -12.46 3.44
N PRO A 2 35.28 -12.87 2.86
CA PRO A 2 34.54 -11.95 2.01
C PRO A 2 34.10 -10.76 2.87
N ASP A 3 34.15 -9.56 2.31
CA ASP A 3 33.86 -8.32 3.00
C ASP A 3 32.40 -8.36 3.51
N GLU A 4 32.19 -8.03 4.77
CA GLU A 4 30.88 -8.06 5.45
C GLU A 4 29.81 -7.18 4.75
N LEU A 5 30.25 -6.31 3.84
CA LEU A 5 29.43 -5.45 2.99
C LEU A 5 28.78 -6.20 1.81
N GLU A 6 29.36 -7.31 1.34
CA GLU A 6 28.89 -8.06 0.16
C GLU A 6 27.64 -8.91 0.47
N LEU A 7 27.42 -9.26 1.75
CA LEU A 7 26.25 -10.00 2.24
C LEU A 7 24.97 -9.15 2.37
N LEU A 8 25.08 -7.82 2.27
CA LEU A 8 23.95 -6.89 2.37
C LEU A 8 23.35 -6.50 1.01
N GLU A 9 24.03 -6.77 -0.11
CA GLU A 9 23.58 -6.37 -1.45
C GLU A 9 22.68 -7.40 -2.15
N GLU A 10 22.65 -8.67 -1.72
CA GLU A 10 21.83 -9.71 -2.38
C GLU A 10 20.31 -9.61 -2.07
N GLY A 11 19.89 -8.69 -1.19
CA GLY A 11 18.59 -8.78 -0.53
C GLY A 11 17.48 -7.81 -0.95
N SER A 12 17.74 -6.71 -1.69
CA SER A 12 16.70 -5.66 -1.76
C SER A 12 16.77 -4.65 -2.91
N GLU A 13 16.95 -5.10 -4.15
CA GLU A 13 16.58 -4.28 -5.32
C GLU A 13 15.22 -4.71 -5.86
N LEU A 14 14.16 -4.48 -5.07
CA LEU A 14 12.81 -4.48 -5.64
C LEU A 14 12.71 -3.29 -6.58
N SER A 15 12.68 -3.56 -7.88
CA SER A 15 12.52 -2.50 -8.87
C SER A 15 11.18 -1.79 -8.65
N LEU A 16 11.20 -0.45 -8.72
CA LEU A 16 9.98 0.36 -8.65
C LEU A 16 8.95 -0.10 -9.70
N LEU A 17 9.45 -0.60 -10.84
CA LEU A 17 8.65 -1.14 -11.93
C LEU A 17 7.95 -2.45 -11.53
N GLU A 18 8.65 -3.38 -10.87
CA GLU A 18 8.07 -4.65 -10.42
C GLU A 18 7.05 -4.44 -9.30
N THR A 19 7.35 -3.52 -8.37
CA THR A 19 6.40 -3.13 -7.32
C THR A 19 5.16 -2.49 -7.92
N LEU A 20 5.33 -1.56 -8.88
CA LEU A 20 4.22 -0.93 -9.58
C LEU A 20 3.40 -1.93 -10.40
N ASP A 21 4.06 -2.85 -11.10
CA ASP A 21 3.39 -3.90 -11.89
C ASP A 21 2.55 -4.82 -10.98
N HIS A 22 3.09 -5.21 -9.82
CA HIS A 22 2.34 -6.02 -8.86
C HIS A 22 1.13 -5.27 -8.29
N VAL A 23 1.28 -3.97 -7.98
CA VAL A 23 0.17 -3.11 -7.53
C VAL A 23 -0.89 -2.94 -8.61
N LEU A 24 -0.50 -2.78 -9.88
CA LEU A 24 -1.43 -2.62 -11.00
C LEU A 24 -2.18 -3.91 -11.35
N ASN A 25 -1.49 -5.06 -11.31
CA ASN A 25 -2.04 -6.36 -11.71
C ASN A 25 -2.81 -7.07 -10.58
N ARG A 26 -2.34 -6.97 -9.33
CA ARG A 26 -2.95 -7.66 -8.18
C ARG A 26 -3.83 -6.75 -7.33
N GLY A 27 -3.55 -5.45 -7.35
CA GLY A 27 -4.11 -4.48 -6.40
C GLY A 27 -3.38 -4.51 -5.06
N LEU A 28 -3.25 -3.34 -4.43
CA LEU A 28 -2.72 -3.14 -3.09
C LEU A 28 -3.78 -2.46 -2.23
N VAL A 29 -4.09 -3.07 -1.08
CA VAL A 29 -4.96 -2.46 -0.08
C VAL A 29 -4.07 -1.90 1.03
N ILE A 30 -4.08 -0.58 1.20
CA ILE A 30 -3.41 0.12 2.29
C ILE A 30 -4.47 0.42 3.36
N ALA A 31 -4.35 -0.22 4.51
CA ALA A 31 -5.12 0.09 5.70
C ALA A 31 -4.25 0.87 6.67
N GLY A 32 -4.72 2.03 7.11
CA GLY A 32 -4.01 2.89 8.05
C GLY A 32 -4.97 3.65 8.93
N GLU A 33 -4.46 4.14 10.03
CA GLU A 33 -5.22 4.97 10.97
C GLU A 33 -4.37 6.17 11.38
N ILE A 34 -5.03 7.31 11.52
CA ILE A 34 -4.42 8.58 11.93
C ILE A 34 -5.25 9.12 13.09
N THR A 35 -4.60 9.40 14.21
CA THR A 35 -5.20 10.12 15.33
C THR A 35 -4.59 11.52 15.38
N ILE A 36 -5.44 12.55 15.39
CA ILE A 36 -5.02 13.94 15.57
C ILE A 36 -5.35 14.33 17.00
N SER A 37 -4.29 14.63 17.75
CA SER A 37 -4.36 14.96 19.16
C SER A 37 -3.92 16.41 19.39
N VAL A 38 -4.55 17.09 20.34
CA VAL A 38 -4.21 18.46 20.76
C VAL A 38 -4.13 18.50 22.27
N ALA A 39 -3.02 19.00 22.80
CA ALA A 39 -2.76 19.09 24.24
C ALA A 39 -2.99 17.74 24.96
N ASP A 40 -2.41 16.66 24.41
CA ASP A 40 -2.50 15.29 24.93
C ASP A 40 -3.91 14.68 24.94
N ILE A 41 -4.87 15.29 24.21
CA ILE A 41 -6.22 14.77 24.02
C ILE A 41 -6.42 14.37 22.56
N ASP A 42 -6.82 13.13 22.33
CA ASP A 42 -7.21 12.63 21.02
C ASP A 42 -8.56 13.25 20.61
N LEU A 43 -8.57 14.06 19.55
CA LEU A 43 -9.77 14.76 19.10
C LEU A 43 -10.41 14.10 17.89
N ILE A 44 -9.59 13.54 17.00
CA ILE A 44 -10.04 13.05 15.71
C ILE A 44 -9.35 11.72 15.42
N PHE A 45 -10.15 10.70 15.10
CA PHE A 45 -9.68 9.43 14.59
C PHE A 45 -10.10 9.29 13.12
N LEU A 46 -9.13 9.06 12.24
CA LEU A 46 -9.32 8.80 10.82
C LEU A 46 -8.87 7.38 10.49
N GLY A 47 -9.81 6.53 10.08
CA GLY A 47 -9.50 5.28 9.40
C GLY A 47 -9.36 5.50 7.90
N LEU A 48 -8.25 5.04 7.32
CA LEU A 48 -7.94 5.12 5.89
C LEU A 48 -7.87 3.70 5.32
N ASN A 49 -8.74 3.38 4.37
CA ASN A 49 -8.67 2.18 3.55
C ASN A 49 -8.55 2.60 2.09
N VAL A 50 -7.37 2.41 1.51
CA VAL A 50 -7.07 2.81 0.13
C VAL A 50 -6.82 1.57 -0.71
N LEU A 51 -7.53 1.45 -1.83
CA LEU A 51 -7.25 0.43 -2.84
C LEU A 51 -6.48 1.08 -3.99
N LEU A 52 -5.21 0.74 -4.14
CA LEU A 52 -4.48 0.95 -5.38
C LEU A 52 -4.71 -0.25 -6.28
N SER A 53 -5.13 -0.02 -7.52
CA SER A 53 -5.24 -1.05 -8.55
C SER A 53 -5.21 -0.39 -9.92
N SER A 54 -5.12 -1.17 -10.99
CA SER A 54 -5.39 -0.64 -12.33
C SER A 54 -6.81 -0.08 -12.42
N VAL A 55 -6.99 0.98 -13.22
CA VAL A 55 -8.28 1.67 -13.40
C VAL A 55 -9.39 0.70 -13.82
N GLU A 56 -9.07 -0.24 -14.71
CA GLU A 56 -10.01 -1.26 -15.17
C GLU A 56 -10.48 -2.19 -14.03
N THR A 57 -9.55 -2.64 -13.19
CA THR A 57 -9.85 -3.46 -12.01
C THR A 57 -10.67 -2.68 -10.98
N ALA A 58 -10.29 -1.42 -10.72
CA ALA A 58 -11.02 -0.53 -9.82
C ALA A 58 -12.48 -0.36 -10.26
N HIS A 59 -12.72 -0.10 -11.54
CA HIS A 59 -14.09 0.01 -12.08
C HIS A 59 -14.89 -1.28 -11.95
N GLN A 60 -14.29 -2.45 -12.19
CA GLN A 60 -14.98 -3.73 -12.02
C GLN A 60 -15.37 -3.99 -10.56
N VAL A 61 -14.49 -3.70 -9.60
CA VAL A 61 -14.73 -3.90 -8.17
C VAL A 61 -15.81 -2.94 -7.66
N LEU A 62 -15.77 -1.67 -8.07
CA LEU A 62 -16.74 -0.65 -7.64
C LEU A 62 -18.13 -0.87 -8.27
N ASN A 63 -18.21 -1.22 -9.56
CA ASN A 63 -19.50 -1.44 -10.22
C ASN A 63 -20.21 -2.73 -9.75
N LYS A 64 -19.49 -3.73 -9.24
CA LYS A 64 -20.10 -4.94 -8.68
C LYS A 64 -20.90 -4.67 -7.40
N GLN A 65 -20.65 -3.58 -6.68
CA GLN A 65 -21.34 -3.26 -5.43
C GLN A 65 -22.72 -2.63 -5.62
N GLY A 66 -23.05 -2.13 -6.83
CA GLY A 66 -24.35 -1.53 -7.13
C GLY A 66 -25.47 -2.52 -7.49
N LYS A 67 -25.21 -3.84 -7.48
CA LYS A 67 -26.16 -4.87 -7.94
C LYS A 67 -26.63 -5.81 -6.83
N LYS A 68 -26.77 -5.30 -5.60
CA LYS A 68 -27.37 -6.03 -4.49
C LYS A 68 -28.73 -5.45 -4.10
#